data_AF-R6VSP5-F1
#
_entry.id   AF-R6VSP5-F1
#
_cell.length_a   1.000
_cell.length_b   1.000
_cell.length_c   1.000
_cell.angle_alpha   90.00
_cell.angle_beta   90.00
_cell.angle_gamma   90.00
#
_symmetry.space_group_name_H-M   'P 1'
#
loop_
_entity.id
_entity.type
_entity.pdbx_description
1 polymer ?
#
loop_
_entity_poly.entity_id
_entity_poly.type
_entity_poly.pdbx_seq_one_letter_code
_entity_poly.pdbx_strand_id
1 'polypeptide(L)'
;MVKKGTDMKKNAVLFFFKSLLKSILVIVSILAVGVISYKVSYQYLSKQLEAGKLDVQEKELESILDQAKTDEISKNLIYVVNDKQMITHMMLEICNTKTNNMDYITIPTNADYTIPAKMYQKLCVVDEEIPQIVRLSKLRRYFSDLEDAEAYGYAELIMEKLLKTDISYFTVISQEIYDLHYQEQKMTTQYAKVLDGSGQSASASPSPGEQAQQYNSSVTMKVMVLSDSFTNQLKDIAGDETKIMAYIKDQYNQDGIQSNLTVYNKTGYIESYMKMDSSLYHYWALPGEYNGKLFTVDTASASKFISDIENVTETYTTPQSEEKSVPAKKQVSSKGKKIIILNGSKISGLAAAKQKTLVDAGYTVPKVGDYTQEVLTRTKIIVSKKKWGADLTTYFKDPQLVVGQTPDGYDIEIILGTVDAN
;
A
#
# COMPACT_ATOMS: atom_id res chain seq x y z
N MET A 1 26.85 -58.20 -34.08
CA MET A 1 27.17 -57.22 -33.02
C MET A 1 28.50 -56.55 -33.34
N VAL A 2 28.50 -55.36 -33.94
CA VAL A 2 28.52 -54.05 -33.27
C VAL A 2 29.78 -53.85 -32.41
N LYS A 3 30.81 -53.18 -32.95
CA LYS A 3 31.88 -52.53 -32.19
C LYS A 3 32.64 -51.50 -33.05
N LYS A 4 31.95 -50.47 -33.55
CA LYS A 4 32.61 -49.28 -34.14
C LYS A 4 31.95 -47.94 -33.77
N GLY A 5 30.91 -47.96 -32.91
CA GLY A 5 30.18 -46.76 -32.48
C GLY A 5 30.52 -46.26 -31.07
N THR A 6 31.41 -46.93 -30.34
CA THR A 6 31.62 -46.66 -28.90
C THR A 6 32.79 -45.72 -28.60
N ASP A 7 33.82 -45.66 -29.45
CA ASP A 7 35.02 -44.82 -29.19
C ASP A 7 34.85 -43.35 -29.60
N MET A 8 34.13 -43.06 -30.70
CA MET A 8 33.89 -41.67 -31.11
C MET A 8 32.99 -40.90 -30.11
N LYS A 9 32.03 -41.56 -29.48
CA LYS A 9 31.18 -40.95 -28.45
C LYS A 9 31.94 -40.62 -27.16
N LYS A 10 32.88 -41.47 -26.74
CA LYS A 10 33.72 -41.21 -25.56
C LYS A 10 34.64 -40.00 -25.76
N ASN A 11 35.24 -39.87 -26.96
CA ASN A 11 36.11 -38.73 -27.27
C ASN A 11 35.33 -37.41 -27.42
N ALA A 12 34.13 -37.44 -28.01
CA ALA A 12 33.27 -36.25 -28.11
C ALA A 12 32.78 -35.76 -26.73
N VAL A 13 32.38 -36.68 -25.86
CA VAL A 13 31.99 -36.37 -24.47
C VAL A 13 33.17 -35.84 -23.67
N LEU A 14 34.36 -36.43 -23.81
CA LEU A 14 35.58 -35.93 -23.15
C LEU A 14 35.97 -34.52 -23.64
N PHE A 15 35.78 -34.22 -24.93
CA PHE A 15 36.04 -32.91 -25.50
C PHE A 15 35.03 -31.86 -25.00
N PHE A 16 33.75 -32.25 -24.89
CA PHE A 16 32.69 -31.41 -24.32
C PHE A 16 32.97 -31.08 -22.84
N PHE A 17 33.33 -32.07 -22.01
CA PHE A 17 33.68 -31.83 -20.61
C PHE A 17 34.94 -30.97 -20.44
N LYS A 18 35.96 -31.15 -21.30
CA LYS A 18 37.13 -30.27 -21.31
C LYS A 18 36.78 -28.82 -21.70
N SER A 19 35.86 -28.63 -22.64
CA SER A 19 35.37 -27.31 -23.03
C SER A 19 34.52 -26.66 -21.94
N LEU A 20 33.66 -27.45 -21.28
CA LEU A 20 32.82 -27.01 -20.17
C LEU A 20 33.66 -26.59 -18.96
N LEU A 21 34.68 -27.38 -18.61
CA LEU A 21 35.59 -27.06 -17.51
C LEU A 21 36.38 -25.76 -17.77
N LYS A 22 36.81 -25.53 -19.02
CA LYS A 22 37.43 -24.26 -19.41
C LYS A 22 36.47 -23.08 -19.27
N SER A 23 35.21 -23.23 -19.69
CA SER A 23 34.18 -22.19 -19.55
C SER A 23 33.88 -21.87 -18.07
N ILE A 24 33.75 -22.88 -17.22
CA ILE A 24 33.56 -22.69 -15.77
C ILE A 24 34.76 -21.96 -15.16
N LEU A 25 35.98 -22.30 -15.58
CA LEU A 25 37.20 -21.65 -15.09
C LEU A 25 37.25 -20.17 -15.50
N VAL A 26 36.78 -19.80 -16.69
CA VAL A 26 36.64 -18.38 -17.11
C VAL A 26 35.59 -17.67 -16.26
N ILE A 27 34.44 -18.29 -15.99
CA ILE A 27 33.38 -17.70 -15.15
C ILE A 27 33.87 -17.49 -13.71
N VAL A 28 34.55 -18.48 -13.13
CA VAL A 28 35.18 -18.36 -11.80
C VAL A 28 36.25 -17.26 -11.80
N SER A 29 37.00 -17.09 -12.89
CA SER A 29 37.98 -16.01 -13.01
C SER A 29 37.31 -14.63 -13.08
N ILE A 30 36.20 -14.49 -13.81
CA ILE A 30 35.42 -13.24 -13.87
C ILE A 30 34.81 -12.93 -12.50
N LEU A 31 34.27 -13.92 -11.80
CA LEU A 31 33.74 -13.76 -10.44
C LEU A 31 34.86 -13.38 -9.45
N ALA A 32 36.03 -14.00 -9.54
CA ALA A 32 37.19 -13.68 -8.71
C ALA A 32 37.69 -12.25 -8.98
N VAL A 33 37.75 -11.81 -10.24
CA VAL A 33 38.08 -10.42 -10.60
C VAL A 33 37.02 -9.46 -10.06
N GLY A 34 35.73 -9.81 -10.13
CA GLY A 34 34.64 -9.04 -9.52
C GLY A 34 34.79 -8.87 -8.01
N VAL A 35 35.11 -9.95 -7.29
CA VAL A 35 35.33 -9.93 -5.82
C VAL A 35 36.60 -9.15 -5.45
N ILE A 36 37.66 -9.25 -6.25
CA ILE A 36 38.90 -8.50 -6.02
C ILE A 36 38.69 -7.01 -6.33
N SER A 37 38.04 -6.66 -7.44
CA SER A 37 37.65 -5.28 -7.76
C SER A 37 36.75 -4.69 -6.68
N TYR A 38 35.78 -5.45 -6.18
CA TYR A 38 34.95 -5.05 -5.05
C TYR A 38 35.79 -4.73 -3.81
N LYS A 39 36.72 -5.63 -3.41
CA LYS A 39 37.58 -5.41 -2.24
C LYS A 39 38.55 -4.23 -2.39
N VAL A 40 39.09 -4.01 -3.58
CA VAL A 40 39.98 -2.87 -3.87
C VAL A 40 39.20 -1.56 -3.88
N SER A 41 38.02 -1.54 -4.50
CA SER A 41 37.11 -0.39 -4.46
C SER A 41 36.65 -0.09 -3.02
N TYR A 42 36.33 -1.11 -2.24
CA TYR A 42 35.98 -0.99 -0.82
C TYR A 42 37.14 -0.41 0.00
N GLN A 43 38.37 -0.95 -0.12
CA GLN A 43 39.54 -0.41 0.58
C GLN A 43 39.91 1.01 0.15
N TYR A 44 39.65 1.37 -1.11
CA TYR A 44 39.86 2.72 -1.61
C TYR A 44 38.81 3.69 -1.05
N LEU A 45 37.54 3.27 -1.03
CA LEU A 45 36.43 4.06 -0.50
C LEU A 45 36.51 4.20 1.02
N SER A 46 36.88 3.14 1.74
CA SER A 46 37.07 3.15 3.19
C SER A 46 38.27 4.03 3.59
N LYS A 47 39.36 4.03 2.82
CA LYS A 47 40.48 4.97 3.02
C LYS A 47 40.11 6.43 2.73
N GLN A 48 39.22 6.68 1.76
CA GLN A 48 38.70 8.03 1.50
C GLN A 48 37.75 8.50 2.61
N LEU A 49 37.01 7.56 3.23
CA LEU A 49 36.14 7.78 4.39
C LEU A 49 36.97 8.07 5.66
N GLU A 50 37.98 7.24 5.97
CA GLU A 50 38.91 7.46 7.10
C GLU A 50 39.74 8.74 6.95
N ALA A 51 40.06 9.14 5.72
CA ALA A 51 40.79 10.38 5.42
C ALA A 51 39.91 11.64 5.44
N GLY A 52 38.61 11.54 5.78
CA GLY A 52 37.69 12.67 5.86
C GLY A 52 37.42 13.37 4.53
N LYS A 53 37.63 12.70 3.39
CA LYS A 53 37.39 13.25 2.04
C LYS A 53 35.99 12.92 1.49
N LEU A 54 35.29 11.99 2.14
CA LEU A 54 33.86 11.73 1.95
C LEU A 54 33.16 12.19 3.23
N ASP A 55 32.61 13.40 3.20
CA ASP A 55 31.81 13.95 4.31
C ASP A 55 30.43 13.28 4.28
N VAL A 56 30.36 12.06 4.83
CA VAL A 56 29.09 11.40 5.16
C VAL A 56 29.13 11.14 6.65
N GLN A 57 28.85 12.19 7.41
CA GLN A 57 28.62 12.07 8.85
C GLN A 57 27.30 11.32 9.05
N GLU A 58 27.31 10.37 9.97
CA GLU A 58 26.17 9.55 10.42
C GLU A 58 24.89 10.38 10.72
N LYS A 59 25.05 11.67 11.07
CA LYS A 59 23.97 12.66 11.22
C LYS A 59 23.19 12.99 9.93
N GLU A 60 23.78 12.82 8.75
CA GLU A 60 23.04 12.99 7.48
C GLU A 60 22.07 11.84 7.22
N LEU A 61 22.29 10.65 7.78
CA LEU A 61 21.37 9.51 7.58
C LEU A 61 20.08 9.69 8.39
N GLU A 62 20.18 10.13 9.66
CA GLU A 62 19.02 10.55 10.46
C GLU A 62 18.29 11.75 9.82
N SER A 63 19.00 12.66 9.17
CA SER A 63 18.38 13.81 8.48
C SER A 63 17.74 13.47 7.14
N ILE A 64 17.93 12.25 6.60
CA ILE A 64 17.29 11.81 5.36
C ILE A 64 15.87 11.30 5.65
N LEU A 65 15.57 10.81 6.86
CA LEU A 65 14.21 10.54 7.29
C LEU A 65 13.53 11.86 7.63
N ASP A 66 12.94 12.50 6.62
CA ASP A 66 12.22 13.76 6.80
C ASP A 66 11.11 13.56 7.86
N GLN A 67 11.05 14.47 8.83
CA GLN A 67 10.01 14.43 9.86
C GLN A 67 8.65 14.66 9.20
N ALA A 68 7.65 13.83 9.53
CA ALA A 68 6.31 13.93 8.98
C ALA A 68 5.76 15.37 9.09
N LYS A 69 5.28 15.93 7.96
CA LYS A 69 4.86 17.34 7.86
C LYS A 69 3.34 17.45 7.72
N THR A 70 2.78 18.49 8.34
CA THR A 70 1.41 18.93 8.05
C THR A 70 1.43 19.89 6.88
N ASP A 71 1.21 19.37 5.67
CA ASP A 71 1.17 20.14 4.44
C ASP A 71 -0.26 20.52 4.05
N GLU A 72 -0.42 21.66 3.37
CA GLU A 72 -1.72 22.09 2.80
C GLU A 72 -2.25 21.08 1.77
N ILE A 73 -1.35 20.45 1.02
CA ILE A 73 -1.65 19.31 0.16
C ILE A 73 -0.90 18.13 0.73
N SER A 74 -1.63 17.28 1.42
CA SER A 74 -1.10 16.18 2.19
C SER A 74 -0.94 14.95 1.30
N LYS A 75 0.25 14.34 1.28
CA LYS A 75 0.57 13.13 0.53
C LYS A 75 0.90 11.99 1.48
N ASN A 76 -0.02 11.06 1.63
CA ASN A 76 0.11 9.89 2.50
C ASN A 76 0.43 8.64 1.67
N LEU A 77 1.64 8.12 1.80
CA LEU A 77 2.01 6.85 1.17
C LEU A 77 1.52 5.67 2.02
N ILE A 78 0.53 4.94 1.53
CA ILE A 78 -0.08 3.82 2.24
C ILE A 78 0.56 2.50 1.78
N TYR A 79 1.20 1.81 2.70
CA TYR A 79 1.70 0.45 2.55
C TYR A 79 0.68 -0.57 3.07
N VAL A 80 0.31 -1.56 2.26
CA VAL A 80 -0.47 -2.70 2.73
C VAL A 80 0.45 -3.90 2.87
N VAL A 81 0.54 -4.46 4.08
CA VAL A 81 1.49 -5.54 4.37
C VAL A 81 0.81 -6.80 4.88
N ASN A 82 1.39 -7.95 4.51
CA ASN A 82 0.97 -9.24 5.05
C ASN A 82 1.84 -9.68 6.24
N ASP A 83 1.48 -10.83 6.81
CA ASP A 83 2.18 -11.51 7.90
C ASP A 83 3.67 -11.82 7.64
N LYS A 84 4.12 -11.72 6.39
CA LYS A 84 5.51 -11.97 5.95
C LYS A 84 6.25 -10.69 5.60
N GLN A 85 5.76 -9.52 6.03
CA GLN A 85 6.33 -8.21 5.74
C GLN A 85 6.49 -7.95 4.23
N MET A 86 5.66 -8.60 3.41
CA MET A 86 5.57 -8.31 1.97
C MET A 86 4.53 -7.22 1.77
N ILE A 87 4.88 -6.20 0.99
CA ILE A 87 3.95 -5.17 0.57
C ILE A 87 3.07 -5.77 -0.53
N THR A 88 1.80 -6.00 -0.23
CA THR A 88 0.83 -6.60 -1.14
C THR A 88 0.17 -5.55 -2.03
N HIS A 89 -0.09 -4.37 -1.47
CA HIS A 89 -0.67 -3.23 -2.18
C HIS A 89 -0.04 -1.92 -1.71
N MET A 90 -0.11 -0.88 -2.53
CA MET A 90 0.47 0.43 -2.24
C MET A 90 -0.36 1.54 -2.90
N MET A 91 -0.68 2.59 -2.15
CA MET A 91 -1.45 3.75 -2.65
C MET A 91 -0.77 5.05 -2.22
N LEU A 92 -0.84 6.07 -3.05
CA LEU A 92 -0.60 7.46 -2.64
C LEU A 92 -1.96 8.14 -2.45
N GLU A 93 -2.30 8.50 -1.22
CA GLU A 93 -3.47 9.31 -0.88
C GLU A 93 -3.07 10.79 -0.92
N ILE A 94 -3.79 11.60 -1.69
CA ILE A 94 -3.58 13.04 -1.83
C ILE A 94 -4.81 13.76 -1.29
N CYS A 95 -4.64 14.40 -0.13
CA CYS A 95 -5.67 15.18 0.54
C CYS A 95 -5.38 16.67 0.32
N ASN A 96 -6.15 17.31 -0.56
CA ASN A 96 -5.98 18.72 -0.89
C ASN A 96 -6.90 19.56 0.00
N THR A 97 -6.35 20.24 1.01
CA THR A 97 -7.15 21.02 1.97
C THR A 97 -7.71 22.32 1.40
N LYS A 98 -7.18 22.80 0.26
CA LYS A 98 -7.66 24.01 -0.43
C LYS A 98 -8.97 23.76 -1.17
N THR A 99 -9.04 22.62 -1.86
CA THR A 99 -10.25 22.22 -2.61
C THR A 99 -11.14 21.27 -1.84
N ASN A 100 -10.64 20.65 -0.78
CA ASN A 100 -11.27 19.52 -0.09
C ASN A 100 -11.52 18.34 -1.05
N ASN A 101 -10.60 18.11 -1.99
CA ASN A 101 -10.58 16.92 -2.83
C ASN A 101 -9.72 15.83 -2.18
N MET A 102 -10.11 14.58 -2.44
CA MET A 102 -9.36 13.40 -2.05
C MET A 102 -9.13 12.53 -3.29
N ASP A 103 -7.88 12.22 -3.55
CA ASP A 103 -7.44 11.41 -4.68
C ASP A 103 -6.57 10.24 -4.19
N TYR A 104 -6.78 9.05 -4.74
CA TYR A 104 -5.97 7.87 -4.47
C TYR A 104 -5.29 7.39 -5.75
N ILE A 105 -3.97 7.26 -5.73
CA ILE A 105 -3.19 6.72 -6.84
C ILE A 105 -2.66 5.34 -6.47
N THR A 106 -3.14 4.31 -7.15
CA THR A 106 -2.67 2.93 -7.01
C THR A 106 -1.30 2.76 -7.63
N ILE A 107 -0.34 2.29 -6.81
CA ILE A 107 1.04 2.01 -7.21
C ILE A 107 1.23 0.48 -7.30
N PRO A 108 1.50 -0.08 -8.51
CA PRO A 108 1.66 -1.52 -8.68
C PRO A 108 2.89 -2.07 -7.95
N THR A 109 2.67 -2.94 -6.96
CA THR A 109 3.75 -3.50 -6.13
C THR A 109 4.66 -4.48 -6.86
N ASN A 110 4.23 -4.99 -8.02
CA ASN A 110 5.05 -5.83 -8.88
C ASN A 110 6.02 -5.02 -9.75
N ALA A 111 6.05 -3.68 -9.66
CA ALA A 111 7.00 -2.87 -10.39
C ALA A 111 8.43 -3.02 -9.86
N ASP A 112 9.39 -2.88 -10.78
CA ASP A 112 10.81 -2.76 -10.45
C ASP A 112 11.25 -1.30 -10.58
N TYR A 113 12.17 -0.91 -9.71
CA TYR A 113 12.78 0.41 -9.73
C TYR A 113 14.29 0.30 -9.61
N THR A 114 15.00 1.04 -10.45
CA THR A 114 16.45 1.16 -10.35
C THR A 114 16.78 2.38 -9.53
N ILE A 115 17.29 2.18 -8.32
CA ILE A 115 17.66 3.25 -7.41
C ILE A 115 18.79 4.08 -8.05
N PRO A 116 18.67 5.42 -8.10
CA PRO A 116 19.72 6.28 -8.62
C PRO A 116 21.05 6.05 -7.87
N ALA A 117 22.17 6.00 -8.62
CA ALA A 117 23.46 5.56 -8.09
C ALA A 117 23.90 6.27 -6.79
N LYS A 118 23.68 7.59 -6.68
CA LYS A 118 24.01 8.36 -5.48
C LYS A 118 23.20 7.92 -4.25
N MET A 119 21.91 7.65 -4.44
CA MET A 119 21.05 7.17 -3.35
C MET A 119 21.39 5.73 -3.00
N TYR A 120 21.63 4.88 -4.01
CA TYR A 120 22.03 3.50 -3.80
C TYR A 120 23.29 3.38 -2.94
N GLN A 121 24.31 4.21 -3.22
CA GLN A 121 25.52 4.29 -2.41
C GLN A 121 25.24 4.65 -0.95
N LYS A 122 24.31 5.59 -0.69
CA LYS A 122 23.91 5.95 0.68
C LYS A 122 23.17 4.80 1.38
N LEU A 123 22.26 4.13 0.68
CA LEU A 123 21.51 3.00 1.24
C LEU A 123 22.41 1.79 1.55
N CYS A 124 23.47 1.56 0.77
CA CYS A 124 24.44 0.49 1.05
C CYS A 124 25.20 0.68 2.37
N VAL A 125 25.21 1.90 2.94
CA VAL A 125 25.78 2.16 4.27
C VAL A 125 24.84 1.68 5.38
N VAL A 126 23.52 1.70 5.11
CA VAL A 126 22.48 1.23 6.03
C VAL A 126 22.37 -0.29 5.98
N ASP A 127 22.32 -0.85 4.78
CA ASP A 127 22.19 -2.28 4.52
C ASP A 127 23.01 -2.65 3.28
N GLU A 128 24.09 -3.42 3.45
CA GLU A 128 25.00 -3.81 2.37
C GLU A 128 24.35 -4.78 1.36
N GLU A 129 23.24 -5.44 1.73
CA GLU A 129 22.58 -6.46 0.90
C GLU A 129 21.49 -5.89 -0.01
N ILE A 130 21.14 -4.61 0.11
CA ILE A 130 20.13 -4.00 -0.75
C ILE A 130 20.57 -4.03 -2.23
N PRO A 131 19.73 -4.57 -3.14
CA PRO A 131 20.02 -4.52 -4.57
C PRO A 131 19.72 -3.13 -5.14
N GLN A 132 20.50 -2.69 -6.14
CA GLN A 132 20.19 -1.42 -6.82
C GLN A 132 18.85 -1.45 -7.57
N ILE A 133 18.46 -2.63 -8.07
CA ILE A 133 17.13 -2.86 -8.66
C ILE A 133 16.26 -3.49 -7.58
N VAL A 134 15.33 -2.70 -7.06
CA VAL A 134 14.38 -3.13 -6.03
C VAL A 134 13.03 -3.44 -6.65
N ARG A 135 12.31 -4.37 -6.03
CA ARG A 135 10.91 -4.66 -6.36
C ARG A 135 10.03 -4.07 -5.27
N LEU A 136 9.01 -3.31 -5.64
CA LEU A 136 8.21 -2.54 -4.68
C LEU A 136 7.57 -3.44 -3.61
N SER A 137 7.10 -4.63 -3.97
CA SER A 137 6.50 -5.60 -3.03
C SER A 137 7.46 -6.07 -1.92
N LYS A 138 8.78 -5.87 -2.11
CA LYS A 138 9.82 -6.33 -1.20
C LYS A 138 10.52 -5.19 -0.45
N LEU A 139 10.10 -3.93 -0.61
CA LEU A 139 10.83 -2.79 -0.04
C LEU A 139 11.11 -2.94 1.46
N ARG A 140 10.09 -3.27 2.27
CA ARG A 140 10.28 -3.55 3.71
C ARG A 140 11.31 -4.63 3.99
N ARG A 141 11.40 -5.67 3.14
CA ARG A 141 12.28 -6.82 3.34
C ARG A 141 13.74 -6.56 2.99
N TYR A 142 14.02 -5.52 2.21
CA TYR A 142 15.41 -5.09 1.97
C TYR A 142 16.02 -4.37 3.17
N PHE A 143 15.24 -4.18 4.24
CA PHE A 143 15.66 -3.57 5.50
C PHE A 143 15.20 -4.45 6.67
N SER A 144 15.23 -5.78 6.52
CA SER A 144 14.61 -6.73 7.47
C SER A 144 15.14 -6.60 8.90
N ASP A 145 16.37 -6.09 9.03
CA ASP A 145 17.10 -6.02 10.29
C ASP A 145 16.82 -4.71 11.05
N LEU A 146 16.14 -3.76 10.42
CA LEU A 146 15.72 -2.48 11.02
C LEU A 146 14.34 -2.57 11.67
N GLU A 147 14.09 -1.65 12.61
CA GLU A 147 12.75 -1.43 13.15
C GLU A 147 11.79 -0.97 12.04
N ASP A 148 10.49 -1.24 12.21
CA ASP A 148 9.49 -0.98 11.17
C ASP A 148 9.48 0.50 10.75
N ALA A 149 9.50 1.43 11.70
CA ALA A 149 9.48 2.86 11.40
C ALA A 149 10.64 3.30 10.50
N GLU A 150 11.86 2.84 10.80
CA GLU A 150 13.06 3.14 10.00
C GLU A 150 12.99 2.46 8.62
N ALA A 151 12.61 1.18 8.59
CA ALA A 151 12.53 0.41 7.36
C ALA A 151 11.52 0.99 6.36
N TYR A 152 10.34 1.43 6.84
CA TYR A 152 9.34 2.09 6.00
C TYR A 152 9.73 3.51 5.62
N GLY A 153 10.49 4.21 6.46
CA GLY A 153 11.10 5.49 6.09
C GLY A 153 12.12 5.35 4.95
N TYR A 154 12.98 4.32 4.96
CA TYR A 154 13.86 4.06 3.82
C TYR A 154 13.11 3.65 2.55
N ALA A 155 12.02 2.89 2.70
CA ALA A 155 11.12 2.57 1.59
C ALA A 155 10.47 3.84 1.01
N GLU A 156 10.03 4.77 1.85
CA GLU A 156 9.40 6.03 1.46
C GLU A 156 10.35 6.86 0.59
N LEU A 157 11.62 7.00 0.99
CA LEU A 157 12.61 7.73 0.21
C LEU A 157 12.80 7.16 -1.19
N ILE A 158 12.79 5.83 -1.32
CA ILE A 158 12.89 5.16 -2.62
C ILE A 158 11.67 5.53 -3.46
N MET A 159 10.50 5.57 -2.84
CA MET A 159 9.24 5.96 -3.49
C MET A 159 9.24 7.43 -3.89
N GLU A 160 9.75 8.36 -3.09
CA GLU A 160 9.90 9.77 -3.47
C GLU A 160 10.76 9.93 -4.74
N LYS A 161 11.85 9.15 -4.86
CA LYS A 161 12.68 9.17 -6.08
C LYS A 161 11.98 8.55 -7.28
N LEU A 162 11.16 7.53 -7.08
CA LEU A 162 10.35 6.90 -8.13
C LEU A 162 9.25 7.84 -8.63
N LEU A 163 8.55 8.50 -7.71
CA LEU A 163 7.40 9.36 -7.98
C LEU A 163 7.82 10.80 -8.36
N LYS A 164 9.05 11.19 -8.02
CA LYS A 164 9.59 12.56 -8.12
C LYS A 164 8.61 13.59 -7.51
N THR A 165 8.14 13.26 -6.32
CA THR A 165 7.32 14.13 -5.47
C THR A 165 7.71 13.85 -4.02
N ASP A 166 7.62 14.88 -3.19
CA ASP A 166 7.82 14.73 -1.75
C ASP A 166 6.60 14.01 -1.15
N ILE A 167 6.83 13.17 -0.15
CA ILE A 167 5.77 12.49 0.61
C ILE A 167 5.65 13.17 1.98
N SER A 168 4.43 13.49 2.41
CA SER A 168 4.21 14.20 3.69
C SER A 168 4.37 13.26 4.88
N TYR A 169 3.90 12.01 4.73
CA TYR A 169 4.01 10.92 5.69
C TYR A 169 3.61 9.59 5.05
N PHE A 170 3.82 8.49 5.77
CA PHE A 170 3.33 7.17 5.39
C PHE A 170 2.39 6.58 6.43
N THR A 171 1.56 5.65 5.96
CA THR A 171 0.72 4.79 6.80
C THR A 171 0.92 3.34 6.39
N VAL A 172 1.17 2.46 7.36
CA VAL A 172 1.23 1.01 7.15
C VAL A 172 -0.06 0.42 7.68
N ILE A 173 -0.76 -0.36 6.85
CA ILE A 173 -1.94 -1.10 7.26
C ILE A 173 -1.77 -2.59 6.97
N SER A 174 -2.35 -3.44 7.81
CA SER A 174 -2.36 -4.89 7.57
C SER A 174 -3.27 -5.25 6.39
N GLN A 175 -3.03 -6.42 5.81
CA GLN A 175 -3.92 -6.99 4.79
C GLN A 175 -5.38 -7.11 5.28
N GLU A 176 -5.60 -7.28 6.58
CA GLU A 176 -6.95 -7.43 7.16
C GLU A 176 -7.68 -6.08 7.20
N ILE A 177 -6.98 -5.01 7.57
CA ILE A 177 -7.51 -3.64 7.47
C ILE A 177 -7.80 -3.29 6.01
N TYR A 178 -6.90 -3.65 5.09
CA TYR A 178 -7.13 -3.43 3.67
C TYR A 178 -8.38 -4.15 3.16
N ASP A 179 -8.56 -5.44 3.49
CA ASP A 179 -9.70 -6.24 3.05
C ASP A 179 -11.05 -5.69 3.60
N LEU A 180 -11.01 -4.90 4.68
CA LEU A 180 -12.16 -4.18 5.22
C LEU A 180 -12.42 -2.85 4.51
N HIS A 181 -11.35 -2.09 4.26
CA HIS A 181 -11.45 -0.70 3.81
C HIS A 181 -11.52 -0.55 2.28
N TYR A 182 -10.92 -1.48 1.53
CA TYR A 182 -10.70 -1.29 0.10
C TYR A 182 -11.12 -2.51 -0.73
N GLN A 183 -11.37 -2.25 -2.01
CA GLN A 183 -11.60 -3.27 -3.04
C GLN A 183 -10.88 -2.90 -4.34
N GLU A 184 -10.74 -3.87 -5.25
CA GLU A 184 -10.12 -3.65 -6.56
C GLU A 184 -11.20 -3.37 -7.62
N GLN A 185 -11.05 -2.29 -8.38
CA GLN A 185 -11.90 -1.95 -9.52
C GLN A 185 -11.04 -1.76 -10.77
N LYS A 186 -11.49 -2.26 -11.92
CA LYS A 186 -10.78 -1.99 -13.18
C LYS A 186 -11.11 -0.56 -13.60
N MET A 187 -10.08 0.26 -13.78
CA MET A 187 -10.21 1.64 -14.21
C MET A 187 -9.15 1.98 -15.24
N THR A 188 -9.47 2.95 -16.09
CA THR A 188 -8.55 3.54 -17.06
C THR A 188 -8.18 4.94 -16.62
N THR A 189 -6.90 5.18 -16.36
CA THR A 189 -6.36 6.51 -16.09
C THR A 189 -5.78 7.09 -17.36
N GLN A 190 -6.34 8.22 -17.79
CA GLN A 190 -5.83 9.03 -18.90
C GLN A 190 -4.82 10.03 -18.34
N TYR A 191 -3.70 10.21 -19.02
CA TYR A 191 -2.64 11.11 -18.57
C TYR A 191 -1.87 11.74 -19.74
N ALA A 192 -1.21 12.87 -19.46
CA ALA A 192 -0.29 13.51 -20.39
C ALA A 192 1.08 12.82 -20.32
N LYS A 193 1.46 12.11 -21.38
CA LYS A 193 2.75 11.46 -21.57
C LYS A 193 3.84 12.50 -21.72
N VAL A 194 4.84 12.40 -20.84
CA VAL A 194 6.07 13.18 -20.93
C VAL A 194 7.06 12.39 -21.79
N LEU A 195 7.46 12.97 -22.92
CA LEU A 195 8.48 12.37 -23.78
C LEU A 195 9.86 12.72 -23.22
N ASP A 196 10.68 11.71 -22.91
CA ASP A 196 12.10 11.93 -22.63
C ASP A 196 12.73 12.60 -23.86
N GLY A 197 13.45 13.71 -23.63
CA GLY A 197 13.90 14.72 -24.61
C GLY A 197 14.83 14.27 -25.75
N SER A 198 14.68 13.07 -26.29
CA SER A 198 15.32 12.58 -27.52
C SER A 198 14.46 12.78 -28.78
N GLY A 199 13.27 13.38 -28.65
CA GLY A 199 12.38 13.68 -29.78
C GLY A 199 11.67 15.01 -29.60
N GLN A 200 12.37 16.12 -29.87
CA GLN A 200 11.69 17.38 -30.14
C GLN A 200 10.84 17.25 -31.40
N SER A 201 9.58 17.69 -31.33
CA SER A 201 8.94 18.37 -32.44
C SER A 201 8.10 19.51 -31.86
N ALA A 202 8.53 20.72 -32.19
CA ALA A 202 7.85 21.96 -31.87
C ALA A 202 6.69 22.19 -32.86
N SER A 203 5.51 22.50 -32.34
CA SER A 203 4.42 23.27 -32.99
C SER A 203 3.22 23.22 -32.06
N ALA A 204 2.42 24.25 -31.81
CA ALA A 204 2.39 25.66 -32.16
C ALA A 204 1.50 26.34 -31.08
N SER A 205 1.64 27.65 -30.88
CA SER A 205 0.90 28.43 -29.87
C SER A 205 -0.62 28.23 -29.93
N PRO A 206 -1.35 28.08 -28.80
CA PRO A 206 -2.81 28.06 -28.81
C PRO A 206 -3.41 29.47 -28.71
N SER A 207 -4.48 29.69 -29.48
CA SER A 207 -5.43 30.80 -29.30
C SER A 207 -6.32 30.59 -28.07
N PRO A 208 -6.95 31.64 -27.50
CA PRO A 208 -7.67 31.55 -26.25
C PRO A 208 -9.12 31.06 -26.44
N GLY A 209 -9.48 30.01 -25.71
CA GLY A 209 -10.84 29.52 -25.56
C GLY A 209 -10.89 27.99 -25.65
N GLU A 210 -11.23 27.35 -24.53
CA GLU A 210 -11.34 25.89 -24.30
C GLU A 210 -10.01 25.14 -24.03
N GLN A 211 -9.65 24.99 -22.75
CA GLN A 211 -8.58 24.08 -22.34
C GLN A 211 -9.10 22.62 -22.37
N ALA A 212 -9.02 21.98 -23.54
CA ALA A 212 -9.01 20.53 -23.58
C ALA A 212 -7.69 20.04 -22.96
N GLN A 213 -7.73 19.37 -21.80
CA GLN A 213 -6.59 18.61 -21.29
C GLN A 213 -6.24 17.56 -22.36
N GLN A 214 -5.15 17.78 -23.10
CA GLN A 214 -4.73 16.89 -24.17
C GLN A 214 -4.07 15.66 -23.57
N TYR A 215 -4.88 14.71 -23.11
CA TYR A 215 -4.44 13.37 -22.75
C TYR A 215 -4.00 12.65 -24.03
N ASN A 216 -2.81 12.05 -24.00
CA ASN A 216 -2.21 11.36 -25.15
C ASN A 216 -1.79 9.92 -24.82
N SER A 217 -2.05 9.44 -23.59
CA SER A 217 -1.77 8.09 -23.15
C SER A 217 -2.75 7.67 -22.06
N SER A 218 -2.87 6.35 -21.87
CA SER A 218 -3.74 5.77 -20.86
C SER A 218 -3.16 4.48 -20.28
N VAL A 219 -3.48 4.21 -19.02
CA VAL A 219 -3.18 2.93 -18.37
C VAL A 219 -4.47 2.35 -17.81
N THR A 220 -4.76 1.08 -18.13
CA THR A 220 -5.91 0.36 -17.61
C THR A 220 -5.45 -0.77 -16.71
N MET A 221 -5.87 -0.75 -15.45
CA MET A 221 -5.56 -1.81 -14.49
C MET A 221 -6.57 -1.87 -13.36
N LYS A 222 -6.34 -2.80 -12.43
CA LYS A 222 -7.06 -2.81 -11.17
C LYS A 222 -6.49 -1.73 -10.26
N VAL A 223 -7.32 -0.77 -9.91
CA VAL A 223 -7.02 0.26 -8.91
C VAL A 223 -7.75 -0.07 -7.62
N MET A 224 -7.20 0.38 -6.52
CA MET A 224 -7.83 0.29 -5.21
C MET A 224 -8.81 1.44 -5.05
N VAL A 225 -10.03 1.10 -4.65
CA VAL A 225 -11.11 2.03 -4.32
C VAL A 225 -11.65 1.69 -2.94
N LEU A 226 -12.31 2.64 -2.28
CA LEU A 226 -12.96 2.36 -1.00
C LEU A 226 -14.02 1.26 -1.18
N SER A 227 -14.14 0.38 -0.19
CA SER A 227 -15.25 -0.57 -0.12
C SER A 227 -16.56 0.17 0.17
N ASP A 228 -17.70 -0.43 -0.19
CA ASP A 228 -19.01 0.14 0.13
C ASP A 228 -19.19 0.31 1.65
N SER A 229 -18.71 -0.68 2.42
CA SER A 229 -18.75 -0.64 3.88
C SER A 229 -17.96 0.54 4.44
N PHE A 230 -16.76 0.76 3.91
CA PHE A 230 -15.91 1.84 4.40
C PHE A 230 -16.43 3.20 3.96
N THR A 231 -16.93 3.32 2.73
CA THR A 231 -17.64 4.51 2.23
C THR A 231 -18.81 4.88 3.15
N ASN A 232 -19.61 3.91 3.57
CA ASN A 232 -20.73 4.14 4.49
C ASN A 232 -20.26 4.57 5.89
N GLN A 233 -19.17 3.98 6.40
CA GLN A 233 -18.57 4.40 7.67
C GLN A 233 -18.09 5.85 7.61
N LEU A 234 -17.42 6.25 6.53
CA LEU A 234 -16.99 7.64 6.32
C LEU A 234 -18.19 8.60 6.24
N LYS A 235 -19.30 8.17 5.62
CA LYS A 235 -20.54 8.97 5.55
C LYS A 235 -21.22 9.14 6.91
N ASP A 236 -21.17 8.15 7.81
CA ASP A 236 -21.78 8.26 9.15
C ASP A 236 -21.08 9.30 10.06
N ILE A 237 -19.78 9.50 9.84
CA ILE A 237 -18.96 10.47 10.58
C ILE A 237 -18.82 11.82 9.86
N ALA A 238 -19.20 11.91 8.59
CA ALA A 238 -19.03 13.11 7.77
C ALA A 238 -19.71 14.34 8.39
N GLY A 239 -19.06 15.50 8.30
CA GLY A 239 -19.56 16.76 8.83
C GLY A 239 -19.59 16.89 10.36
N ASP A 240 -19.09 15.90 11.11
CA ASP A 240 -19.06 15.91 12.59
C ASP A 240 -17.61 15.84 13.10
N GLU A 241 -17.11 16.98 13.59
CA GLU A 241 -15.75 17.12 14.13
C GLU A 241 -15.44 16.10 15.22
N THR A 242 -16.40 15.85 16.13
CA THR A 242 -16.18 14.97 17.29
C THR A 242 -16.10 13.52 16.86
N LYS A 243 -16.98 13.09 15.94
CA LYS A 243 -16.93 11.74 15.38
C LYS A 243 -15.67 11.50 14.56
N ILE A 244 -15.25 12.48 13.75
CA ILE A 244 -14.01 12.37 12.95
C ILE A 244 -12.79 12.30 13.88
N MET A 245 -12.73 13.14 14.92
CA MET A 245 -11.66 13.10 15.91
C MET A 245 -11.59 11.74 16.63
N ALA A 246 -12.74 11.21 17.06
CA ALA A 246 -12.81 9.90 17.70
C ALA A 246 -12.33 8.80 16.74
N TYR A 247 -12.83 8.80 15.50
CA TYR A 247 -12.42 7.86 14.47
C TYR A 247 -10.91 7.90 14.20
N ILE A 248 -10.29 9.09 14.07
CA ILE A 248 -8.84 9.23 13.89
C ILE A 248 -8.08 8.61 15.07
N LYS A 249 -8.49 8.91 16.31
CA LYS A 249 -7.85 8.33 17.51
C LYS A 249 -7.98 6.81 17.53
N ASP A 250 -9.17 6.29 17.22
CA ASP A 250 -9.45 4.85 17.26
C ASP A 250 -8.70 4.09 16.16
N GLN A 251 -8.58 4.65 14.96
CA GLN A 251 -7.74 4.12 13.88
C GLN A 251 -6.27 4.03 14.29
N TYR A 252 -5.72 5.10 14.86
CA TYR A 252 -4.30 5.13 15.26
C TYR A 252 -3.97 4.19 16.43
N ASN A 253 -4.96 3.84 17.25
CA ASN A 253 -4.83 2.88 18.34
C ASN A 253 -5.15 1.43 17.90
N GLN A 254 -5.55 1.21 16.64
CA GLN A 254 -5.96 -0.10 16.16
C GLN A 254 -4.74 -0.95 15.76
N ASP A 255 -4.74 -2.20 16.22
CA ASP A 255 -3.75 -3.18 15.82
C ASP A 255 -3.71 -3.34 14.30
N GLY A 256 -2.48 -3.33 13.75
CA GLY A 256 -2.26 -3.41 12.31
C GLY A 256 -2.37 -2.09 11.57
N ILE A 257 -2.36 -0.95 12.28
CA ILE A 257 -2.17 0.39 11.71
C ILE A 257 -0.93 1.03 12.36
N GLN A 258 -0.04 1.60 11.54
CA GLN A 258 1.12 2.37 11.98
C GLN A 258 1.29 3.60 11.06
N SER A 259 1.78 4.71 11.58
CA SER A 259 2.11 5.90 10.78
C SER A 259 3.24 6.69 11.43
N ASN A 260 4.08 7.33 10.62
CA ASN A 260 5.08 8.30 11.11
C ASN A 260 4.46 9.69 11.38
N LEU A 261 3.21 9.96 10.95
CA LEU A 261 2.47 11.16 11.34
C LEU A 261 1.80 10.93 12.69
N THR A 262 1.92 11.88 13.63
CA THR A 262 1.24 11.75 14.92
C THR A 262 -0.27 11.97 14.81
N VAL A 263 -1.03 11.41 15.76
CA VAL A 263 -2.48 11.70 15.90
C VAL A 263 -2.72 13.20 15.95
N TYR A 264 -1.94 13.93 16.76
CA TYR A 264 -2.05 15.38 16.88
C TYR A 264 -1.94 16.08 15.52
N ASN A 265 -0.94 15.73 14.71
CA ASN A 265 -0.77 16.31 13.38
C ASN A 265 -1.90 15.89 12.42
N LYS A 266 -2.35 14.63 12.46
CA LYS A 266 -3.47 14.16 11.62
C LYS A 266 -4.76 14.92 11.91
N THR A 267 -4.97 15.36 13.15
CA THR A 267 -6.17 16.10 13.55
C THR A 267 -6.22 17.51 12.97
N GLY A 268 -5.09 18.04 12.48
CA GLY A 268 -5.06 19.28 11.70
C GLY A 268 -5.87 19.23 10.39
N TYR A 269 -6.20 18.03 9.90
CA TYR A 269 -6.99 17.85 8.68
C TYR A 269 -8.50 17.73 8.90
N ILE A 270 -8.99 17.77 10.15
CA ILE A 270 -10.41 17.52 10.47
C ILE A 270 -11.33 18.51 9.76
N GLU A 271 -10.96 19.80 9.71
CA GLU A 271 -11.79 20.80 9.03
C GLU A 271 -12.01 20.45 7.55
N SER A 272 -10.97 19.96 6.87
CA SER A 272 -11.09 19.48 5.49
C SER A 272 -11.90 18.19 5.40
N TYR A 273 -11.68 17.23 6.31
CA TYR A 273 -12.47 15.99 6.34
C TYR A 273 -13.96 16.22 6.54
N MET A 274 -14.35 17.23 7.33
CA MET A 274 -15.76 17.62 7.49
C MET A 274 -16.39 18.12 6.19
N LYS A 275 -15.59 18.73 5.30
CA LYS A 275 -16.03 19.31 4.02
C LYS A 275 -15.93 18.33 2.85
N MET A 276 -15.18 17.24 3.01
CA MET A 276 -15.00 16.20 2.02
C MET A 276 -16.24 15.29 1.91
N ASP A 277 -16.54 14.85 0.69
CA ASP A 277 -17.56 13.84 0.42
C ASP A 277 -16.89 12.61 -0.19
N SER A 278 -16.99 11.46 0.51
CA SER A 278 -16.40 10.19 0.07
C SER A 278 -16.97 9.66 -1.24
N SER A 279 -18.15 10.12 -1.68
CA SER A 279 -18.71 9.80 -2.99
C SER A 279 -18.08 10.58 -4.15
N LEU A 280 -17.29 11.61 -3.84
CA LEU A 280 -16.57 12.45 -4.80
C LEU A 280 -15.06 12.15 -4.82
N TYR A 281 -14.62 11.11 -4.12
CA TYR A 281 -13.22 10.68 -4.13
C TYR A 281 -12.86 10.12 -5.50
N HIS A 282 -11.66 10.44 -5.96
CA HIS A 282 -11.15 10.01 -7.25
C HIS A 282 -10.04 8.95 -7.09
N TYR A 283 -10.04 7.98 -7.97
CA TYR A 283 -9.13 6.83 -7.95
C TYR A 283 -8.40 6.70 -9.28
N TRP A 284 -7.11 6.46 -9.20
CA TRP A 284 -6.21 6.50 -10.35
C TRP A 284 -5.24 5.32 -10.34
N ALA A 285 -4.83 4.88 -11.51
CA ALA A 285 -3.67 4.04 -11.71
C ALA A 285 -2.44 4.93 -11.95
N LEU A 286 -1.32 4.60 -11.33
CA LEU A 286 -0.07 5.31 -11.59
C LEU A 286 0.29 5.20 -13.09
N PRO A 287 0.67 6.30 -13.76
CA PRO A 287 1.12 6.27 -15.15
C PRO A 287 2.27 5.29 -15.39
N GLY A 288 2.14 4.49 -16.46
CA GLY A 288 3.12 3.48 -16.82
C GLY A 288 2.55 2.43 -17.77
N GLU A 289 3.30 1.36 -17.98
CA GLU A 289 2.98 0.32 -18.94
C GLU A 289 2.95 -1.07 -18.27
N TYR A 290 1.90 -1.85 -18.55
CA TYR A 290 1.80 -3.24 -18.12
C TYR A 290 2.01 -4.18 -19.29
N ASN A 291 3.09 -4.98 -19.26
CA ASN A 291 3.42 -5.91 -20.34
C ASN A 291 2.83 -7.33 -20.15
N GLY A 292 1.87 -7.49 -19.23
CA GLY A 292 1.28 -8.79 -18.89
C GLY A 292 2.02 -9.58 -17.81
N LYS A 293 3.21 -9.15 -17.38
CA LYS A 293 3.96 -9.77 -16.27
C LYS A 293 4.44 -8.73 -15.25
N LEU A 294 5.09 -7.68 -15.73
CA LEU A 294 5.67 -6.61 -14.93
C LEU A 294 4.96 -5.30 -15.25
N PHE A 295 4.84 -4.45 -14.24
CA PHE A 295 4.50 -3.05 -14.44
C PHE A 295 5.79 -2.22 -14.50
N THR A 296 5.91 -1.36 -15.50
CA THR A 296 6.99 -0.39 -15.62
C THR A 296 6.41 1.00 -15.43
N VAL A 297 6.85 1.69 -14.37
CA VAL A 297 6.41 3.05 -14.08
C VAL A 297 7.01 4.01 -15.11
N ASP A 298 6.19 4.86 -15.70
CA ASP A 298 6.66 6.01 -16.47
C ASP A 298 6.87 7.16 -15.48
N THR A 299 8.06 7.21 -14.86
CA THR A 299 8.37 8.15 -13.77
C THR A 299 8.16 9.63 -14.17
N ALA A 300 8.45 10.01 -15.41
CA ALA A 300 8.28 11.39 -15.85
C ALA A 300 6.79 11.75 -15.97
N SER A 301 5.99 10.89 -16.60
CA SER A 301 4.54 11.07 -16.71
C SER A 301 3.83 10.95 -15.36
N ALA A 302 4.28 10.05 -14.48
CA ALA A 302 3.75 9.87 -13.13
C ALA A 302 3.96 11.12 -12.27
N SER A 303 5.16 11.70 -12.29
CA SER A 303 5.47 12.94 -11.58
C SER A 303 4.60 14.10 -12.05
N LYS A 304 4.46 14.27 -13.38
CA LYS A 304 3.57 15.29 -13.95
C LYS A 304 2.12 15.06 -13.53
N PHE A 305 1.65 13.82 -13.60
CA PHE A 305 0.28 13.46 -13.25
C PHE A 305 -0.05 13.75 -11.78
N ILE A 306 0.86 13.41 -10.86
CA ILE A 306 0.72 13.75 -9.45
C ILE A 306 0.66 15.27 -9.28
N SER A 307 1.56 16.01 -9.92
CA SER A 307 1.57 17.47 -9.86
C SER A 307 0.30 18.10 -10.45
N ASP A 308 -0.27 17.52 -11.51
CA ASP A 308 -1.53 17.98 -12.08
C ASP A 308 -2.69 17.81 -11.07
N ILE A 309 -2.72 16.70 -10.32
CA ILE A 309 -3.71 16.46 -9.24
C ILE A 309 -3.51 17.45 -8.07
N GLU A 310 -2.28 17.66 -7.62
CA GLU A 310 -1.95 18.62 -6.55
C GLU A 310 -2.43 20.05 -6.90
N ASN A 311 -2.32 20.43 -8.17
CA ASN A 311 -2.63 21.76 -8.66
C ASN A 311 -4.10 21.95 -9.09
N VAL A 312 -4.98 20.97 -8.85
CA VAL A 312 -6.42 21.16 -9.04
C VAL A 312 -6.90 22.26 -8.10
N THR A 313 -7.53 23.30 -8.68
CA THR A 313 -8.01 24.48 -7.94
C THR A 313 -9.51 24.47 -7.65
N GLU A 314 -10.25 23.53 -8.24
CA GLU A 314 -11.70 23.44 -8.08
C GLU A 314 -12.07 22.19 -7.28
N THR A 315 -13.06 22.33 -6.40
CA THR A 315 -13.65 21.19 -5.69
C THR A 315 -14.40 20.30 -6.67
N TYR A 316 -14.22 18.99 -6.57
CA TYR A 316 -15.00 18.04 -7.36
C TYR A 316 -16.48 18.15 -6.99
N THR A 317 -17.36 18.14 -7.98
CA THR A 317 -18.82 18.25 -7.79
C THR A 317 -19.59 17.07 -8.37
N THR A 318 -18.90 16.18 -9.07
CA THR A 318 -19.47 15.00 -9.73
C THR A 318 -18.63 13.78 -9.40
N PRO A 319 -19.24 12.62 -9.11
CA PRO A 319 -18.52 11.37 -8.94
C PRO A 319 -17.69 11.01 -10.17
N GLN A 320 -16.54 10.36 -9.94
CA GLN A 320 -15.71 9.86 -11.02
C GLN A 320 -16.49 8.81 -11.83
N SER A 321 -16.38 8.86 -13.16
CA SER A 321 -16.99 7.83 -14.02
C SER A 321 -16.32 6.48 -13.79
N GLU A 322 -17.05 5.56 -13.17
CA GLU A 322 -16.59 4.21 -12.89
C GLU A 322 -16.71 3.29 -14.11
N GLU A 323 -15.60 2.61 -14.47
CA GLU A 323 -15.68 1.42 -15.32
C GLU A 323 -16.22 0.22 -14.50
N LYS A 324 -16.80 -0.78 -15.18
CA LYS A 324 -17.40 -1.96 -14.52
C LYS A 324 -16.46 -2.54 -13.48
N SER A 325 -16.95 -2.61 -12.23
CA SER A 325 -16.25 -3.28 -11.14
C SER A 325 -15.82 -4.68 -11.56
N VAL A 326 -14.54 -4.98 -11.35
CA VAL A 326 -14.11 -6.38 -11.39
C VAL A 326 -14.64 -6.97 -10.10
N PRO A 327 -15.29 -8.16 -10.12
CA PRO A 327 -15.74 -8.76 -8.88
C PRO A 327 -14.57 -8.80 -7.89
N ALA A 328 -14.75 -8.10 -6.77
CA ALA A 328 -13.81 -8.10 -5.66
C ALA A 328 -13.38 -9.55 -5.39
N LYS A 329 -12.14 -9.76 -4.91
CA LYS A 329 -11.74 -11.08 -4.37
C LYS A 329 -12.84 -11.50 -3.40
N LYS A 330 -13.66 -12.50 -3.78
CA LYS A 330 -14.94 -12.82 -3.13
C LYS A 330 -14.82 -12.70 -1.61
N GLN A 331 -15.34 -11.61 -1.05
CA GLN A 331 -15.63 -11.52 0.36
C GLN A 331 -16.61 -12.66 0.65
N VAL A 332 -16.24 -13.52 1.58
CA VAL A 332 -17.07 -14.68 1.88
C VAL A 332 -18.21 -14.19 2.75
N SER A 333 -19.42 -14.19 2.21
CA SER A 333 -20.57 -13.76 2.98
C SER A 333 -20.72 -14.60 4.26
N SER A 334 -21.06 -13.92 5.34
CA SER A 334 -21.42 -14.51 6.62
C SER A 334 -22.83 -15.09 6.62
N LYS A 335 -23.61 -14.91 5.54
CA LYS A 335 -24.93 -15.57 5.39
C LYS A 335 -24.76 -17.09 5.38
N GLY A 336 -25.58 -17.77 6.17
CA GLY A 336 -25.49 -19.22 6.41
C GLY A 336 -24.40 -19.64 7.41
N LYS A 337 -23.66 -18.70 8.01
CA LYS A 337 -22.75 -18.95 9.15
C LYS A 337 -23.51 -18.82 10.46
N LYS A 338 -23.22 -19.68 11.44
CA LYS A 338 -23.81 -19.62 12.77
C LYS A 338 -23.13 -18.52 13.59
N ILE A 339 -23.88 -17.45 13.87
CA ILE A 339 -23.40 -16.30 14.63
C ILE A 339 -23.97 -16.35 16.06
N ILE A 340 -23.10 -16.21 17.06
CA ILE A 340 -23.53 -15.92 18.44
C ILE A 340 -23.31 -14.44 18.74
N ILE A 341 -24.29 -13.80 19.37
CA ILE A 341 -24.14 -12.42 19.87
C ILE A 341 -24.10 -12.45 21.39
N LEU A 342 -23.04 -11.91 21.98
CA LEU A 342 -22.88 -11.73 23.41
C LEU A 342 -22.98 -10.25 23.78
N ASN A 343 -23.71 -9.95 24.85
CA ASN A 343 -23.86 -8.60 25.36
C ASN A 343 -22.63 -8.21 26.20
N GLY A 344 -21.65 -7.55 25.59
CA GLY A 344 -20.47 -6.99 26.27
C GLY A 344 -20.69 -5.60 26.87
N SER A 345 -21.78 -4.92 26.53
CA SER A 345 -22.05 -3.55 26.98
C SER A 345 -22.75 -3.47 28.33
N LYS A 346 -23.33 -4.60 28.78
CA LYS A 346 -24.25 -4.70 29.93
C LYS A 346 -25.54 -3.88 29.79
N ILE A 347 -25.88 -3.46 28.58
CA ILE A 347 -27.11 -2.71 28.29
C ILE A 347 -28.22 -3.71 27.96
N SER A 348 -29.30 -3.67 28.75
CA SER A 348 -30.41 -4.62 28.61
C SER A 348 -31.08 -4.51 27.23
N GLY A 349 -31.36 -5.65 26.61
CA GLY A 349 -32.05 -5.73 25.31
C GLY A 349 -31.18 -5.47 24.08
N LEU A 350 -29.94 -4.99 24.24
CA LEU A 350 -29.08 -4.64 23.10
C LEU A 350 -28.76 -5.83 22.19
N ALA A 351 -28.41 -6.97 22.77
CA ALA A 351 -28.10 -8.19 22.01
C ALA A 351 -29.32 -8.72 21.24
N ALA A 352 -30.52 -8.65 21.84
CA ALA A 352 -31.76 -9.05 21.18
C ALA A 352 -32.11 -8.11 20.02
N ALA A 353 -31.91 -6.79 20.19
CA ALA A 353 -32.13 -5.81 19.14
C ALA A 353 -31.20 -6.04 17.94
N LYS A 354 -29.90 -6.22 18.18
CA LYS A 354 -28.92 -6.50 17.12
C LYS A 354 -29.14 -7.87 16.47
N GLN A 355 -29.56 -8.88 17.23
CA GLN A 355 -29.98 -10.17 16.66
C GLN A 355 -31.09 -9.96 15.64
N LYS A 356 -32.13 -9.19 16.00
CA LYS A 356 -33.22 -8.89 15.08
C LYS A 356 -32.71 -8.20 13.81
N THR A 357 -31.88 -7.17 13.93
CA THR A 357 -31.29 -6.48 12.77
C THR A 357 -30.55 -7.45 11.83
N LEU A 358 -29.72 -8.33 12.36
CA LEU A 358 -28.96 -9.28 11.54
C LEU A 358 -29.85 -10.37 10.94
N VAL A 359 -30.83 -10.88 11.68
CA VAL A 359 -31.80 -11.86 11.16
C VAL A 359 -32.64 -11.24 10.03
N ASP A 360 -33.12 -10.01 10.20
CA ASP A 360 -33.88 -9.28 9.18
C ASP A 360 -33.02 -9.02 7.92
N ALA A 361 -31.70 -8.88 8.07
CA ALA A 361 -30.74 -8.82 6.96
C ALA A 361 -30.38 -10.17 6.32
N GLY A 362 -30.90 -11.29 6.86
CA GLY A 362 -30.74 -12.65 6.34
C GLY A 362 -29.56 -13.44 6.92
N TYR A 363 -29.03 -13.05 8.07
CA TYR A 363 -27.98 -13.80 8.77
C TYR A 363 -28.55 -14.84 9.75
N THR A 364 -27.77 -15.88 10.03
CA THR A 364 -28.17 -16.97 10.94
C THR A 364 -27.63 -16.72 12.34
N VAL A 365 -28.47 -16.14 13.21
CA VAL A 365 -28.12 -15.82 14.60
C VAL A 365 -28.95 -16.66 15.58
N PRO A 366 -28.61 -17.95 15.82
CA PRO A 366 -29.46 -18.85 16.60
C PRO A 366 -29.45 -18.56 18.10
N LYS A 367 -28.52 -17.75 18.60
CA LYS A 367 -28.38 -17.50 20.05
C LYS A 367 -27.87 -16.10 20.35
N VAL A 368 -28.43 -15.52 21.41
CA VAL A 368 -27.87 -14.39 22.14
C VAL A 368 -27.51 -14.81 23.56
N GLY A 369 -26.56 -14.11 24.18
CA GLY A 369 -26.18 -14.32 25.56
C GLY A 369 -25.52 -13.08 26.17
N ASP A 370 -25.02 -13.24 27.39
CA ASP A 370 -24.27 -12.19 28.09
C ASP A 370 -22.77 -12.50 28.07
N TYR A 371 -21.96 -11.46 27.90
CA TYR A 371 -20.51 -11.56 28.05
C TYR A 371 -20.15 -11.27 29.51
N THR A 372 -19.48 -12.21 30.16
CA THR A 372 -19.27 -12.18 31.61
C THR A 372 -17.97 -11.49 32.03
N GLN A 373 -17.16 -11.02 31.08
CA GLN A 373 -15.87 -10.37 31.38
C GLN A 373 -16.04 -8.85 31.47
N GLU A 374 -15.01 -8.10 31.06
CA GLU A 374 -15.01 -6.64 31.02
C GLU A 374 -16.12 -6.07 30.13
N VAL A 375 -16.51 -4.83 30.44
CA VAL A 375 -17.42 -4.08 29.57
C VAL A 375 -16.63 -3.63 28.36
N LEU A 376 -17.11 -3.98 27.17
CA LEU A 376 -16.50 -3.54 25.93
C LEU A 376 -17.05 -2.18 25.50
N THR A 377 -16.16 -1.31 25.05
CA THR A 377 -16.56 -0.05 24.41
C THR A 377 -16.92 -0.29 22.94
N ARG A 378 -16.03 -0.93 22.17
CA ARG A 378 -16.25 -1.29 20.75
C ARG A 378 -16.77 -2.71 20.60
N THR A 379 -17.62 -2.94 19.60
CA THR A 379 -18.07 -4.30 19.27
C THR A 379 -16.93 -5.10 18.67
N LYS A 380 -16.71 -6.31 19.16
CA LYS A 380 -15.69 -7.24 18.65
C LYS A 380 -16.37 -8.34 17.82
N ILE A 381 -15.93 -8.53 16.58
CA ILE A 381 -16.38 -9.60 15.69
C ILE A 381 -15.22 -10.59 15.57
N ILE A 382 -15.39 -11.77 16.15
CA ILE A 382 -14.40 -12.85 16.13
C ILE A 382 -14.85 -13.88 15.11
N VAL A 383 -13.99 -14.21 14.15
CA VAL A 383 -14.28 -15.18 13.11
C VAL A 383 -13.33 -16.37 13.17
N SER A 384 -13.88 -17.57 13.00
CA SER A 384 -13.10 -18.81 13.01
C SER A 384 -12.20 -18.98 11.78
N LYS A 385 -12.43 -18.21 10.70
CA LYS A 385 -11.65 -18.27 9.46
C LYS A 385 -11.42 -16.88 8.88
N LYS A 386 -10.22 -16.68 8.34
CA LYS A 386 -9.85 -15.45 7.62
C LYS A 386 -10.84 -15.17 6.49
N LYS A 387 -11.20 -13.89 6.31
CA LYS A 387 -12.16 -13.36 5.31
C LYS A 387 -13.65 -13.56 5.60
N TRP A 388 -14.02 -14.07 6.79
CA TRP A 388 -15.41 -14.05 7.26
C TRP A 388 -15.69 -12.76 8.02
N GLY A 389 -16.97 -12.41 8.20
CA GLY A 389 -17.39 -11.33 9.09
C GLY A 389 -17.19 -9.91 8.57
N ALA A 390 -16.47 -9.71 7.47
CA ALA A 390 -16.31 -8.38 6.86
C ALA A 390 -17.66 -7.78 6.41
N ASP A 391 -18.66 -8.60 6.06
CA ASP A 391 -20.01 -8.13 5.69
C ASP A 391 -20.86 -7.80 6.93
N LEU A 392 -20.41 -8.16 8.13
CA LEU A 392 -21.07 -7.85 9.38
C LEU A 392 -20.65 -6.49 9.94
N THR A 393 -19.50 -5.95 9.54
CA THR A 393 -18.95 -4.71 10.11
C THR A 393 -19.89 -3.51 9.91
N THR A 394 -20.59 -3.44 8.78
CA THR A 394 -21.59 -2.40 8.47
C THR A 394 -22.78 -2.34 9.44
N TYR A 395 -22.98 -3.34 10.31
CA TYR A 395 -24.09 -3.36 11.28
C TYR A 395 -23.70 -2.84 12.67
N PHE A 396 -22.42 -2.48 12.84
CA PHE A 396 -21.86 -2.08 14.12
C PHE A 396 -21.06 -0.79 13.97
N LYS A 397 -21.00 -0.01 15.04
CA LYS A 397 -20.21 1.23 15.07
C LYS A 397 -18.76 0.91 15.40
N ASP A 398 -17.89 1.13 14.42
CA ASP A 398 -16.44 0.91 14.50
C ASP A 398 -16.03 -0.44 15.14
N PRO A 399 -16.46 -1.58 14.55
CA PRO A 399 -16.20 -2.88 15.13
C PRO A 399 -14.76 -3.33 14.91
N GLN A 400 -14.23 -4.09 15.88
CA GLN A 400 -12.97 -4.80 15.74
C GLN A 400 -13.20 -6.19 15.14
N LEU A 401 -12.86 -6.40 13.87
CA LEU A 401 -12.87 -7.73 13.24
C LEU A 401 -11.53 -8.44 13.46
N VAL A 402 -11.56 -9.62 14.09
CA VAL A 402 -10.37 -10.43 14.35
C VAL A 402 -10.60 -11.90 14.01
N VAL A 403 -9.55 -12.59 13.58
CA VAL A 403 -9.57 -14.06 13.45
C VAL A 403 -9.22 -14.68 14.80
N GLY A 404 -10.05 -15.58 15.32
CA GLY A 404 -9.85 -16.18 16.62
C GLY A 404 -10.66 -17.45 16.86
N GLN A 405 -10.55 -18.01 18.06
CA GLN A 405 -11.41 -19.12 18.47
C GLN A 405 -12.82 -18.60 18.72
N THR A 406 -13.81 -19.32 18.20
CA THR A 406 -15.23 -19.08 18.44
C THR A 406 -15.79 -20.22 19.31
N PRO A 407 -16.90 -20.00 20.04
CA PRO A 407 -17.55 -21.05 20.81
C PRO A 407 -17.93 -22.26 19.94
N ASP A 408 -17.89 -23.46 20.52
CA ASP A 408 -18.19 -24.70 19.81
C ASP A 408 -19.56 -24.63 19.10
N GLY A 409 -19.54 -24.97 17.81
CA GLY A 409 -20.72 -24.94 16.96
C GLY A 409 -21.09 -23.58 16.37
N TYR A 410 -20.27 -22.55 16.59
CA TYR A 410 -20.42 -21.22 15.99
C TYR A 410 -19.24 -20.88 15.08
N ASP A 411 -19.56 -20.23 13.97
CA ASP A 411 -18.61 -19.79 12.96
C ASP A 411 -18.04 -18.40 13.29
N ILE A 412 -18.86 -17.58 13.95
CA ILE A 412 -18.63 -16.15 14.24
C ILE A 412 -19.20 -15.84 15.63
N GLU A 413 -18.44 -15.09 16.43
CA GLU A 413 -18.86 -14.54 17.72
C GLU A 413 -18.82 -13.01 17.65
N ILE A 414 -19.91 -12.36 18.07
CA ILE A 414 -20.02 -10.91 18.14
C ILE A 414 -20.21 -10.52 19.59
N ILE A 415 -19.28 -9.76 20.15
CA ILE A 415 -19.35 -9.26 21.52
C ILE A 415 -19.65 -7.77 21.45
N LEU A 416 -20.85 -7.36 21.84
CA LEU A 416 -21.34 -6.00 21.66
C LEU A 416 -20.68 -5.01 22.61
N GLY A 417 -20.24 -3.87 22.06
CA GLY A 417 -19.72 -2.75 22.82
C GLY A 417 -20.79 -1.72 23.19
N THR A 418 -20.48 -0.83 24.13
CA THR A 418 -21.37 0.28 24.54
C THR A 418 -21.65 1.27 23.43
N VAL A 419 -20.75 1.42 22.44
CA VAL A 419 -20.95 2.34 21.30
C VAL A 419 -22.15 1.98 20.43
N ASP A 420 -22.54 0.70 20.42
CA ASP A 420 -23.63 0.19 19.59
C ASP A 420 -25.02 0.34 20.23
N ALA A 421 -25.09 0.93 21.42
CA ALA A 421 -26.35 1.15 22.14
C ALA A 421 -27.11 2.41 21.74
N ASN A 422 -26.48 3.31 20.99
CA ASN A 422 -27.03 4.59 20.57
C ASN A 422 -27.32 4.62 19.08
#